data_AF-A0A2E0S5E7-F1
#
_entry.id   AF-A0A2E0S5E7-F1
#
_cell.length_a   1.000
_cell.length_b   1.000
_cell.length_c   1.000
_cell.angle_alpha   90.00
_cell.angle_beta   90.00
_cell.angle_gamma   90.00
#
_symmetry.space_group_name_H-M   'P 1'
#
loop_
_entity.id
_entity.type
_entity.pdbx_description
1 polymer ?
#
loop_
_entity_poly.entity_id
_entity_poly.type
_entity_poly.pdbx_seq_one_letter_code
_entity_poly.pdbx_strand_id
1 'polypeptide(L)'
;MARPTQDDFAVFTTRPKISTRDNDESSPTFGQRVVRDFTDAEWDDAKASAQYEIDNWDEAQLGRIRGERDYLLQQSDWAINNDSPLSSADQASVTTWRQELRDLPTSEADVADIVIPACPVSGVVDR
;
A
#
# COMPACT_ATOMS: atom_id res chain seq x y z
N MET A 1 5.43 -2.51 7.98
CA MET A 1 4.29 -1.70 8.45
C MET A 1 3.32 -2.67 9.11
N ALA A 2 2.80 -2.42 10.31
CA ALA A 2 1.97 -3.41 11.00
C ALA A 2 0.61 -3.60 10.30
N ARG A 3 0.05 -4.81 10.38
CA ARG A 3 -1.30 -5.11 9.91
C ARG A 3 -2.31 -4.25 10.69
N PRO A 4 -3.20 -3.50 10.00
CA PRO A 4 -4.19 -2.67 10.65
C PRO A 4 -5.24 -3.54 11.33
N THR A 5 -5.78 -3.00 12.40
CA THR A 5 -6.83 -3.59 13.24
C THR A 5 -8.00 -2.63 13.32
N GLN A 6 -9.10 -3.06 13.96
CA GLN A 6 -10.27 -2.19 14.13
C GLN A 6 -9.95 -0.92 14.94
N ASP A 7 -9.00 -0.98 15.87
CA ASP A 7 -8.61 0.18 16.70
C ASP A 7 -7.95 1.30 15.87
N ASP A 8 -7.39 0.96 14.70
CA ASP A 8 -6.78 1.92 13.78
C ASP A 8 -7.83 2.76 13.02
N PHE A 9 -9.11 2.34 13.01
CA PHE A 9 -10.18 3.06 12.33
C PHE A 9 -11.20 3.63 13.30
N ALA A 10 -11.30 4.96 13.32
CA ALA A 10 -12.27 5.69 14.14
C ALA A 10 -13.73 5.25 13.92
N VAL A 11 -14.06 4.71 12.74
CA VAL A 11 -15.41 4.24 12.40
C VAL A 11 -15.89 3.08 13.29
N PHE A 12 -14.97 2.28 13.87
CA PHE A 12 -15.36 1.21 14.79
C PHE A 12 -15.63 1.71 16.21
N THR A 13 -15.08 2.86 16.60
CA THR A 13 -15.20 3.39 17.97
C THR A 13 -16.21 4.53 18.09
N THR A 14 -16.31 5.39 17.06
CA THR A 14 -17.14 6.58 17.08
C THR A 14 -17.89 6.76 15.77
N ARG A 15 -19.17 7.07 15.87
CA ARG A 15 -20.02 7.35 14.72
C ARG A 15 -19.55 8.63 14.00
N PRO A 16 -19.23 8.58 12.70
CA PRO A 16 -18.77 9.75 11.97
C PRO A 16 -19.87 10.79 11.77
N LYS A 17 -19.43 12.03 11.55
CA LYS A 17 -20.29 13.16 11.16
C LYS A 17 -20.05 13.52 9.70
N ILE A 18 -21.12 13.81 8.97
CA ILE A 18 -21.08 14.26 7.59
C ILE A 18 -21.71 15.66 7.47
N SER A 19 -21.13 16.48 6.60
CA SER A 19 -21.72 17.76 6.21
C SER A 19 -22.49 17.58 4.91
N THR A 20 -23.83 17.67 4.98
CA THR A 20 -24.73 17.52 3.83
C THR A 20 -25.53 18.80 3.61
N ARG A 21 -26.00 19.02 2.39
CA ARG A 21 -26.95 20.11 2.12
C ARG A 21 -28.34 19.68 2.58
N ASP A 22 -29.01 20.56 3.31
CA ASP A 22 -30.41 20.37 3.68
C ASP A 22 -31.29 20.65 2.46
N ASN A 23 -32.05 19.65 2.04
CA ASN A 23 -32.94 19.73 0.87
C ASN A 23 -34.42 19.63 1.27
N ASP A 24 -34.75 19.63 2.55
CA ASP A 24 -36.14 19.67 3.00
C ASP A 24 -36.67 21.11 2.89
N GLU A 25 -37.55 21.36 1.92
CA GLU A 25 -38.13 22.69 1.67
C GLU A 25 -38.94 23.25 2.85
N SER A 26 -39.36 22.38 3.78
CA SER A 26 -40.09 22.79 5.00
C SER A 26 -39.15 23.15 6.15
N SER A 27 -37.85 22.89 6.01
CA SER A 27 -36.84 23.13 7.04
C SER A 27 -36.41 24.61 7.07
N PRO A 28 -36.23 25.23 8.25
CA PRO A 28 -35.69 26.59 8.35
C PRO A 28 -34.24 26.70 7.83
N THR A 29 -33.54 25.57 7.66
CA THR A 29 -32.19 25.50 7.13
C THR A 29 -32.13 25.04 5.67
N PHE A 30 -33.26 25.02 4.95
CA PHE A 30 -33.31 24.63 3.54
C PHE A 30 -32.21 25.32 2.71
N GLY A 31 -31.49 24.50 1.94
CA GLY A 31 -30.40 24.95 1.07
C GLY A 31 -29.08 25.22 1.79
N GLN A 32 -29.01 25.19 3.13
CA GLN A 32 -27.80 25.36 3.92
C GLN A 32 -27.04 24.04 4.09
N ARG A 33 -25.76 24.11 4.49
CA ARG A 33 -25.00 22.92 4.89
C ARG A 33 -25.24 22.65 6.38
N VAL A 34 -25.71 21.46 6.69
CA VAL A 34 -25.90 20.97 8.06
C VAL A 34 -24.91 19.84 8.33
N VAL A 35 -24.49 19.72 9.59
CA VAL A 35 -23.69 18.58 10.05
C VAL A 35 -24.61 17.63 10.78
N ARG A 36 -24.63 16.37 10.35
CA ARG A 36 -25.39 15.29 10.98
C ARG A 36 -24.50 14.10 11.22
N ASP A 37 -24.92 13.24 12.14
CA ASP A 37 -24.32 11.91 12.27
C ASP A 37 -24.69 11.06 11.04
N PHE A 38 -23.85 10.07 10.74
CA PHE A 38 -24.18 9.04 9.76
C PHE A 38 -25.51 8.37 10.13
N THR A 39 -26.29 7.88 9.19
CA THR A 39 -27.41 6.95 9.46
C THR A 39 -26.87 5.56 9.83
N ASP A 40 -27.71 4.66 10.34
CA ASP A 40 -27.22 3.34 10.78
C ASP A 40 -26.64 2.58 9.59
N ALA A 41 -27.35 2.62 8.46
CA ALA A 41 -26.89 2.07 7.19
C ALA A 41 -25.56 2.69 6.73
N GLU A 42 -25.43 4.03 6.74
CA GLU A 42 -24.16 4.68 6.34
C GLU A 42 -22.99 4.29 7.25
N TRP A 43 -23.25 4.11 8.56
CA TRP A 43 -22.21 3.72 9.51
C TRP A 43 -21.80 2.25 9.32
N ASP A 44 -22.76 1.37 9.07
CA ASP A 44 -22.53 -0.04 8.78
C ASP A 44 -21.76 -0.23 7.47
N ASP A 45 -22.10 0.53 6.42
CA ASP A 45 -21.36 0.54 5.15
C ASP A 45 -19.92 1.03 5.33
N ALA A 46 -19.71 2.05 6.16
CA ALA A 46 -18.38 2.57 6.46
C ALA A 46 -17.54 1.57 7.28
N LYS A 47 -18.14 0.86 8.24
CA LYS A 47 -17.49 -0.25 8.96
C LYS A 47 -17.15 -1.41 8.03
N ALA A 48 -18.07 -1.79 7.15
CA ALA A 48 -17.84 -2.85 6.17
C ALA A 48 -16.67 -2.51 5.24
N SER A 49 -16.56 -1.24 4.82
CA SER A 49 -15.44 -0.76 4.01
C SER A 49 -14.12 -0.84 4.78
N ALA A 50 -14.07 -0.39 6.03
CA ALA A 50 -12.87 -0.49 6.86
C ALA A 50 -12.49 -1.96 7.15
N GLN A 51 -13.48 -2.84 7.37
CA GLN A 51 -13.24 -4.27 7.56
C GLN A 51 -12.66 -4.91 6.29
N TYR A 52 -13.15 -4.53 5.11
CA TYR A 52 -12.60 -4.99 3.83
C TYR A 52 -11.12 -4.62 3.69
N GLU A 53 -10.69 -3.45 4.16
CA GLU A 53 -9.26 -3.08 4.16
C GLU A 53 -8.43 -3.95 5.10
N ILE A 54 -8.94 -4.25 6.30
CA ILE A 54 -8.28 -5.15 7.27
C ILE A 54 -8.16 -6.57 6.71
N ASP A 55 -9.21 -7.06 6.07
CA ASP A 55 -9.28 -8.42 5.53
C ASP A 55 -8.38 -8.60 4.30
N ASN A 56 -8.30 -7.58 3.42
CA ASN A 56 -7.49 -7.63 2.20
C ASN A 56 -6.09 -7.02 2.35
N TRP A 57 -5.67 -6.72 3.58
CA TRP A 57 -4.39 -6.08 3.83
C TRP A 57 -3.21 -6.88 3.27
N ASP A 58 -3.20 -8.20 3.47
CA ASP A 58 -2.13 -9.10 3.00
C ASP A 58 -1.98 -9.03 1.46
N GLU A 59 -3.09 -9.12 0.72
CA GLU A 59 -3.07 -9.03 -0.74
C GLU A 59 -2.63 -7.64 -1.23
N ALA A 60 -3.08 -6.57 -0.54
CA ALA A 60 -2.66 -5.21 -0.87
C ALA A 60 -1.15 -5.00 -0.66
N GLN A 61 -0.58 -5.55 0.42
CA GLN A 61 0.87 -5.48 0.66
C GLN A 61 1.65 -6.34 -0.34
N LEU A 62 1.20 -7.56 -0.62
CA LEU A 62 1.81 -8.42 -1.65
C LEU A 62 1.81 -7.75 -3.03
N GLY A 63 0.72 -7.06 -3.38
CA GLY A 63 0.65 -6.26 -4.60
C GLY A 63 1.72 -5.17 -4.67
N ARG A 64 1.95 -4.45 -3.57
CA ARG A 64 3.02 -3.43 -3.47
C ARG A 64 4.41 -4.05 -3.61
N ILE A 65 4.68 -5.14 -2.88
CA ILE A 65 5.97 -5.84 -2.91
C ILE A 65 6.28 -6.33 -4.32
N ARG A 66 5.31 -6.96 -4.98
CA ARG A 66 5.45 -7.43 -6.37
C ARG A 66 5.74 -6.25 -7.32
N GLY A 67 5.01 -5.14 -7.17
CA GLY A 67 5.20 -3.96 -8.00
C GLY A 67 6.59 -3.33 -7.83
N GLU A 68 7.07 -3.20 -6.59
CA GLU A 68 8.39 -2.63 -6.31
C GLU A 68 9.52 -3.56 -6.75
N ARG A 69 9.37 -4.88 -6.53
CA ARG A 69 10.27 -5.90 -7.10
C ARG A 69 10.37 -5.76 -8.62
N ASP A 70 9.24 -5.70 -9.30
CA ASP A 70 9.21 -5.63 -10.76
C ASP A 70 9.84 -4.32 -11.28
N TYR A 71 9.60 -3.21 -10.59
CA TYR A 71 10.26 -1.93 -10.86
C TYR A 71 11.79 -2.02 -10.69
N LEU A 72 12.27 -2.56 -9.57
CA LEU A 72 13.72 -2.69 -9.31
C LEU A 72 14.40 -3.64 -10.31
N LEU A 73 13.73 -4.74 -10.66
CA LEU A 73 14.21 -5.66 -11.70
C LEU A 73 14.29 -4.99 -13.07
N GLN A 74 13.35 -4.11 -13.40
CA GLN A 74 13.40 -3.36 -14.66
C GLN A 74 14.52 -2.33 -14.65
N GLN A 75 14.63 -1.53 -13.59
CA GLN A 75 15.64 -0.47 -13.47
C GLN A 75 17.06 -1.03 -13.49
N SER A 76 17.28 -2.21 -12.93
CA SER A 76 18.60 -2.83 -12.88
C SER A 76 18.92 -3.75 -14.07
N ASP A 77 18.05 -3.84 -15.08
CA ASP A 77 18.23 -4.82 -16.16
C ASP A 77 19.47 -4.54 -17.02
N TRP A 78 19.79 -3.25 -17.22
CA TRP A 78 20.99 -2.85 -17.95
C TRP A 78 22.29 -3.29 -17.25
N ALA A 79 22.27 -3.41 -15.92
CA ALA A 79 23.45 -3.63 -15.11
C ALA A 79 24.05 -5.04 -15.29
N ILE A 80 23.23 -6.02 -15.68
CA ILE A 80 23.65 -7.41 -15.91
C ILE A 80 24.12 -7.70 -17.34
N ASN A 81 24.02 -6.72 -18.25
CA ASN A 81 24.46 -6.89 -19.63
C ASN A 81 26.00 -6.80 -19.74
N ASN A 82 26.57 -7.52 -20.71
CA ASN A 82 28.03 -7.52 -20.95
C ASN A 82 28.58 -6.12 -21.31
N ASP A 83 27.76 -5.26 -21.92
CA ASP A 83 28.13 -3.89 -22.28
C ASP A 83 27.95 -2.88 -21.12
N SER A 84 27.62 -3.37 -19.93
CA SER A 84 27.47 -2.54 -18.74
C SER A 84 28.82 -1.95 -18.33
N PRO A 85 28.87 -0.65 -17.95
CA PRO A 85 30.09 -0.01 -17.43
C PRO A 85 30.52 -0.51 -16.03
N LEU A 86 29.79 -1.45 -15.43
CA LEU A 86 30.07 -1.99 -14.11
C LEU A 86 31.25 -2.96 -14.12
N SER A 87 31.93 -3.08 -12.97
CA SER A 87 32.94 -4.13 -12.78
C SER A 87 32.29 -5.51 -12.72
N SER A 88 33.05 -6.57 -13.00
CA SER A 88 32.56 -7.95 -12.89
C SER A 88 32.10 -8.31 -11.47
N ALA A 89 32.72 -7.71 -10.44
CA ALA A 89 32.33 -7.89 -9.05
C ALA A 89 30.98 -7.21 -8.73
N ASP A 90 30.74 -6.02 -9.29
CA ASP A 90 29.47 -5.31 -9.14
C ASP A 90 28.35 -6.04 -9.88
N GLN A 91 28.62 -6.53 -11.09
CA GLN A 91 27.67 -7.35 -11.86
C GLN A 91 27.27 -8.62 -11.11
N ALA A 92 28.22 -9.30 -10.47
CA ALA A 92 27.95 -10.47 -9.64
C ALA A 92 27.04 -10.09 -8.44
N SER A 93 27.34 -8.97 -7.77
CA SER A 93 26.55 -8.47 -6.63
C SER A 93 25.11 -8.12 -7.03
N VAL A 94 24.93 -7.43 -8.17
CA VAL A 94 23.61 -7.13 -8.72
C VAL A 94 22.86 -8.40 -9.12
N THR A 95 23.56 -9.41 -9.64
CA THR A 95 22.94 -10.69 -10.00
C THR A 95 22.41 -11.42 -8.77
N THR A 96 23.18 -11.48 -7.68
CA THR A 96 22.73 -12.06 -6.41
C THR A 96 21.54 -11.29 -5.84
N TRP A 97 21.62 -9.96 -5.77
CA TRP A 97 20.52 -9.12 -5.28
C TRP A 97 19.23 -9.27 -6.13
N ARG A 98 19.35 -9.39 -7.46
CA ARG A 98 18.20 -9.68 -8.34
C ARG A 98 17.58 -11.05 -8.06
N GLN A 99 18.37 -12.02 -7.61
CA GLN A 99 17.83 -13.31 -7.20
C GLN A 99 17.04 -13.16 -5.90
N GLU A 100 17.59 -12.48 -4.90
CA GLU A 100 16.89 -12.18 -3.64
C GLU A 100 15.56 -11.45 -3.89
N LEU A 101 15.53 -10.50 -4.83
CA LEU A 101 14.29 -9.84 -5.25
C LEU A 101 13.27 -10.81 -5.85
N ARG A 102 13.70 -11.76 -6.68
CA ARG A 102 12.79 -12.75 -7.30
C ARG A 102 12.25 -13.75 -6.29
N ASP A 103 12.99 -14.01 -5.23
CA ASP A 103 12.58 -14.88 -4.14
C ASP A 103 11.46 -14.23 -3.29
N LEU A 104 11.20 -12.92 -3.45
CA LEU A 104 10.01 -12.25 -2.94
C LEU A 104 8.77 -12.59 -3.79
N PRO A 105 7.61 -12.91 -3.17
CA PRO A 105 7.26 -12.68 -1.76
C PRO A 105 7.43 -13.89 -0.82
N THR A 106 8.04 -14.99 -1.28
CA THR A 106 8.11 -16.24 -0.50
C THR A 106 9.20 -16.26 0.58
N SER A 107 9.83 -15.11 0.86
CA SER A 107 10.92 -14.99 1.83
C SER A 107 10.48 -15.14 3.28
N GLU A 108 9.25 -14.71 3.61
CA GLU A 108 8.73 -14.69 4.97
C GLU A 108 7.33 -15.29 5.05
N ALA A 109 6.94 -15.73 6.24
CA ALA A 109 5.60 -16.28 6.51
C ALA A 109 4.55 -15.16 6.68
N ASP A 110 4.94 -14.03 7.26
CA ASP A 110 4.10 -12.84 7.42
C ASP A 110 4.49 -11.79 6.38
N VAL A 111 3.49 -11.25 5.67
CA VAL A 111 3.69 -10.19 4.68
C VAL A 111 4.19 -8.91 5.31
N ALA A 112 3.89 -8.66 6.60
CA ALA A 112 4.37 -7.51 7.36
C ALA A 112 5.88 -7.48 7.54
N ASP A 113 6.51 -8.66 7.54
CA ASP A 113 7.94 -8.87 7.80
C ASP A 113 8.77 -8.89 6.52
N ILE A 114 8.13 -8.94 5.34
CA ILE A 114 8.85 -8.90 4.06
C ILE A 114 9.54 -7.55 3.89
N VAL A 115 10.87 -7.58 3.77
CA VAL A 115 11.70 -6.41 3.47
C VAL A 115 12.28 -6.53 2.08
N ILE A 116 12.15 -5.46 1.29
CA ILE A 116 12.77 -5.37 -0.04
C ILE A 116 14.25 -5.05 0.14
N PRO A 117 15.17 -5.90 -0.34
CA PRO A 117 16.60 -5.68 -0.18
C PRO A 117 17.05 -4.44 -0.96
N ALA A 118 17.87 -3.60 -0.33
CA ALA A 118 18.50 -2.47 -1.00
C ALA A 118 19.55 -2.95 -2.01
N CYS A 119 19.67 -2.26 -3.15
CA CYS A 119 20.68 -2.59 -4.14
C CYS A 119 22.09 -2.37 -3.55
N PRO A 120 23.01 -3.34 -3.64
CA PRO A 120 24.36 -3.22 -3.08
C PRO A 120 25.27 -2.29 -3.89
N VAL A 121 24.89 -1.95 -5.13
CA VAL A 121 25.69 -1.14 -6.06
C VAL A 121 25.00 0.19 -6.32
N SER A 122 25.69 1.29 -6.01
CA SER A 122 25.17 2.65 -6.17
C SER A 122 24.93 2.99 -7.65
N GLY A 123 23.83 3.72 -7.94
CA GLY A 123 23.51 4.21 -9.28
C GLY A 123 22.95 3.16 -10.24
N VAL A 124 22.66 1.94 -9.76
CA VAL A 124 22.02 0.88 -10.55
C VAL A 124 20.53 1.13 -10.74
N VAL A 125 19.84 1.58 -9.68
CA VAL A 125 18.38 1.77 -9.66
C VAL A 125 17.94 3.23 -9.85
N ASP A 126 18.89 4.17 -9.83
CA ASP A 126 18.64 5.63 -9.92
C ASP A 126 18.64 6.18 -11.37
N ARG A 127 18.64 5.31 -12.39
CA ARG A 127 18.80 5.67 -13.81
C ARG A 127 17.49 5.79 -14.58
#